data_AF-A0A426X4J7-F1
#
_entry.id   AF-A0A426X4J7-F1
#
_cell.length_a   1.000
_cell.length_b   1.000
_cell.length_c   1.000
_cell.angle_alpha   90.00
_cell.angle_beta   90.00
_cell.angle_gamma   90.00
#
_symmetry.space_group_name_H-M   'P 1'
#
loop_
_entity.id
_entity.type
_entity.pdbx_description
1 polymer ?
#
loop_
_entity_poly.entity_id
_entity_poly.type
_entity_poly.pdbx_seq_one_letter_code
_entity_poly.pdbx_strand_id
1 'polypeptide(L)'
;MHDEEASSQQLRENLDLLEEKRADAHLRTLTYKKAVTRLYNHKGKLTPNWEGPYRVVDVIQEGTCTLTTVEGRLLPRTWHISNLQKFYA
;
A
#
# COMPACT_ATOMS: atom_id res chain seq x y z
N MET A 1 -39.30 -17.49 -23.02
CA MET A 1 -39.30 -16.65 -21.80
C MET A 1 -38.38 -17.29 -20.76
N HIS A 2 -37.09 -17.47 -21.10
CA HIS A 2 -36.07 -18.04 -20.19
C HIS A 2 -34.72 -17.30 -20.28
N ASP A 3 -34.59 -16.36 -21.21
CA ASP A 3 -33.36 -15.61 -21.46
C ASP A 3 -33.03 -14.58 -20.37
N GLU A 4 -34.06 -14.11 -19.63
CA GLU A 4 -33.89 -13.10 -18.58
C GLU A 4 -33.34 -13.70 -17.27
N GLU A 5 -33.67 -14.96 -16.98
CA GLU A 5 -33.15 -15.68 -15.80
C GLU A 5 -31.66 -16.00 -15.97
N ALA A 6 -31.25 -16.44 -17.16
CA ALA A 6 -29.84 -16.67 -17.48
C ALA A 6 -29.01 -15.38 -17.40
N SER A 7 -29.56 -14.26 -17.86
CA SER A 7 -28.91 -12.94 -17.75
C SER A 7 -28.76 -12.48 -16.29
N SER A 8 -29.81 -12.67 -15.49
CA SER A 8 -29.82 -12.33 -14.06
C SER A 8 -28.84 -13.19 -13.25
N GLN A 9 -28.75 -14.48 -13.59
CA GLN A 9 -27.80 -15.40 -12.97
C GLN A 9 -26.36 -15.03 -13.30
N GLN A 10 -26.07 -14.72 -14.57
CA GLN A 10 -24.76 -14.26 -15.00
C GLN A 10 -24.34 -12.96 -14.30
N LEU A 11 -25.26 -12.03 -14.07
CA LEU A 11 -24.96 -10.80 -13.32
C LEU A 11 -24.54 -11.11 -11.87
N ARG A 12 -25.17 -12.10 -11.25
CA ARG A 12 -24.86 -12.55 -9.89
C ARG A 12 -23.47 -13.21 -9.80
N GLU A 13 -23.13 -14.05 -10.76
CA GLU A 13 -21.81 -14.69 -10.83
C GLU A 13 -20.69 -13.67 -11.07
N ASN A 14 -20.92 -12.65 -11.91
CA ASN A 14 -19.96 -11.56 -12.09
C ASN A 14 -19.76 -10.73 -10.83
N LEU A 15 -20.83 -10.51 -10.04
CA LEU A 15 -20.74 -9.80 -8.78
C LEU A 15 -19.89 -10.56 -7.75
N ASP A 16 -20.16 -11.86 -7.57
CA ASP A 16 -19.42 -12.75 -6.67
C ASP A 16 -17.92 -12.78 -7.02
N LEU A 17 -17.60 -12.96 -8.31
CA LEU A 17 -16.21 -12.94 -8.77
C LEU A 17 -15.53 -11.60 -8.51
N LEU A 18 -16.23 -10.49 -8.69
CA LEU A 18 -15.69 -9.16 -8.43
C LEU A 18 -15.45 -8.92 -6.93
N GLU A 19 -16.30 -9.47 -6.06
CA GLU A 19 -16.11 -9.43 -4.61
C GLU A 19 -14.91 -10.27 -4.18
N GLU A 20 -14.74 -11.47 -4.75
CA GLU A 20 -13.57 -12.33 -4.53
C GLU A 20 -12.26 -11.62 -4.95
N LYS A 21 -12.23 -11.01 -6.14
CA LYS A 21 -11.04 -10.28 -6.62
C LYS A 21 -10.70 -9.07 -5.75
N ARG A 22 -11.71 -8.38 -5.20
CA ARG A 22 -11.49 -7.30 -4.22
C ARG A 22 -10.90 -7.87 -2.93
N ALA A 23 -11.45 -8.97 -2.41
CA ALA A 23 -10.96 -9.60 -1.18
C ALA A 23 -9.49 -10.06 -1.31
N ASP A 24 -9.10 -10.66 -2.44
CA ASP A 24 -7.71 -11.05 -2.72
C ASP A 24 -6.77 -9.82 -2.75
N ALA A 25 -7.15 -8.76 -3.46
CA ALA A 25 -6.37 -7.52 -3.51
C ALA A 25 -6.18 -6.90 -2.12
N HIS A 26 -7.23 -6.91 -1.29
CA HIS A 26 -7.16 -6.48 0.10
C HIS A 26 -6.23 -7.37 0.93
N LEU A 27 -6.33 -8.70 0.81
CA LEU A 27 -5.48 -9.65 1.53
C LEU A 27 -4.00 -9.50 1.16
N ARG A 28 -3.70 -9.30 -0.12
CA ARG A 28 -2.34 -9.05 -0.62
C ARG A 28 -1.78 -7.75 -0.05
N THR A 29 -2.58 -6.69 -0.03
CA THR A 29 -2.21 -5.40 0.56
C THR A 29 -1.94 -5.52 2.06
N LEU A 30 -2.79 -6.22 2.80
CA LEU A 30 -2.63 -6.46 4.25
C LEU A 30 -1.37 -7.27 4.54
N THR A 31 -1.12 -8.32 3.76
CA THR A 31 0.06 -9.19 3.91
C THR A 31 1.34 -8.40 3.67
N TYR A 32 1.39 -7.61 2.61
CA TYR A 32 2.52 -6.71 2.32
C TYR A 32 2.75 -5.71 3.46
N LYS A 33 1.69 -5.02 3.92
CA LYS A 33 1.77 -4.08 5.04
C LYS A 33 2.30 -4.75 6.30
N LYS A 34 1.87 -5.98 6.60
CA LYS A 34 2.33 -6.76 7.76
C LYS A 34 3.79 -7.18 7.65
N ALA A 35 4.23 -7.67 6.49
CA ALA A 35 5.63 -8.05 6.24
C ALA A 35 6.56 -6.84 6.41
N VAL A 36 6.19 -5.73 5.79
CA VAL A 36 6.89 -4.45 5.91
C VAL A 36 6.92 -3.99 7.37
N THR A 37 5.78 -4.01 8.06
CA THR A 37 5.70 -3.64 9.49
C THR A 37 6.66 -4.47 10.36
N ARG A 38 6.76 -5.79 10.13
CA ARG A 38 7.67 -6.68 10.87
C ARG A 38 9.15 -6.35 10.64
N LEU A 39 9.52 -5.87 9.45
CA LEU A 39 10.90 -5.49 9.13
C LEU A 39 11.29 -4.17 9.78
N TYR A 40 10.42 -3.16 9.77
CA TYR A 40 10.75 -1.80 10.22
C TYR A 40 10.40 -1.51 11.69
N ASN A 41 9.49 -2.27 12.32
CA ASN A 41 9.17 -2.12 13.75
C ASN A 41 10.08 -2.93 14.68
N HIS A 42 11.21 -3.43 14.21
CA HIS A 42 12.18 -4.12 15.05
C HIS A 42 12.93 -3.09 15.92
N LYS A 43 12.28 -2.61 16.99
CA LYS A 43 12.81 -1.62 17.94
C LYS A 43 13.81 -2.28 18.90
N GLY A 44 15.03 -2.50 18.45
CA GLY A 44 16.18 -2.77 19.32
C GLY A 44 16.81 -1.48 19.84
N LYS A 45 17.55 -1.54 20.94
CA LYS A 45 18.21 -0.37 21.58
C LYS A 45 19.19 0.42 20.67
N LEU A 46 19.52 -0.12 19.49
CA LEU A 46 20.41 0.46 18.48
C LEU A 46 19.81 0.46 17.06
N THR A 47 18.52 0.14 16.90
CA THR A 47 17.91 0.14 15.57
C THR A 47 17.41 1.54 15.23
N PRO A 48 17.65 2.03 14.01
CA PRO A 48 17.10 3.30 13.54
C PRO A 48 15.57 3.31 13.67
N ASN A 49 15.01 4.44 14.13
CA ASN A 49 13.58 4.61 14.42
C ASN A 49 12.74 4.84 13.16
N TRP A 50 12.94 4.01 12.14
CA TRP A 50 12.22 4.10 10.86
C TRP A 50 10.71 3.97 11.09
N GLU A 51 9.96 5.04 10.83
CA GLU A 51 8.50 5.08 11.09
C GLU A 51 7.66 4.24 10.12
N GLY A 52 8.23 3.80 8.99
CA GLY A 52 7.56 2.89 8.08
C GLY A 52 7.89 3.10 6.60
N PRO A 53 7.19 2.37 5.71
CA PRO A 53 7.33 2.51 4.28
C PRO A 53 6.69 3.81 3.79
N TYR A 54 7.49 4.63 3.11
CA TYR A 54 7.03 5.85 2.48
C TYR A 54 7.34 5.81 0.98
N ARG A 55 6.48 6.45 0.18
CA ARG A 55 6.72 6.67 -1.25
C ARG A 55 7.17 8.11 -1.44
N VAL A 56 8.27 8.32 -2.17
CA VAL A 56 8.71 9.65 -2.57
C VAL A 56 7.73 10.18 -3.64
N VAL A 57 7.16 11.36 -3.42
CA VAL A 57 6.22 11.99 -4.36
C VAL A 57 6.93 13.01 -5.23
N ASP A 58 7.68 13.91 -4.60
CA ASP A 58 8.36 14.99 -5.29
C ASP A 58 9.71 15.29 -4.63
N VAL A 59 10.68 15.77 -5.41
CA VAL A 59 12.00 16.20 -4.92
C VAL A 59 12.08 17.71 -5.10
N ILE A 60 11.87 18.45 -4.01
CA ILE A 60 11.67 19.90 -4.07
C ILE A 60 13.01 20.64 -4.24
N GLN A 61 14.08 20.25 -3.53
CA GLN A 61 15.36 20.97 -3.59
C GLN A 61 16.53 20.11 -3.09
N GLU A 62 17.65 20.08 -3.81
CA GLU A 62 18.99 19.54 -3.41
C GLU A 62 18.98 18.41 -2.37
N GLY A 63 18.17 17.36 -2.62
CA GLY A 63 18.07 16.20 -1.72
C GLY A 63 16.95 16.24 -0.71
N THR A 64 15.97 17.13 -0.82
CA THR A 64 14.78 17.18 0.04
C THR A 64 13.55 16.71 -0.73
N CYS A 65 12.88 15.69 -0.20
CA CYS A 65 11.77 15.00 -0.84
C CYS A 65 10.49 15.13 -0.01
N THR A 66 9.34 15.21 -0.67
CA THR A 66 8.04 14.97 -0.03
C THR A 66 7.73 13.48 -0.05
N LEU A 67 7.17 13.00 1.05
CA LEU A 67 6.80 11.60 1.21
C LEU A 67 5.28 11.49 1.27
N THR A 68 4.75 10.40 0.73
CA THR A 68 3.37 9.97 0.96
C THR A 68 3.37 8.63 1.67
N THR A 69 2.36 8.43 2.52
CA THR A 69 2.13 7.13 3.13
C THR A 69 1.75 6.11 2.05
N VAL A 70 1.88 4.82 2.35
CA VAL A 70 1.37 3.75 1.47
C VAL A 70 -0.14 3.85 1.20
N GLU A 71 -0.86 4.63 2.01
CA GLU A 71 -2.29 4.91 1.88
C GLU A 71 -2.57 6.19 1.07
N GLY A 72 -1.54 6.82 0.49
CA GLY A 72 -1.67 7.99 -0.39
C GLY A 72 -1.81 9.33 0.34
N ARG A 73 -1.62 9.36 1.66
CA ARG A 73 -1.64 10.60 2.44
C ARG A 73 -0.29 11.30 2.37
N LEU A 74 -0.27 12.51 1.81
CA LEU A 74 0.91 13.37 1.81
C LEU A 74 1.34 13.71 3.24
N LEU A 75 2.63 13.59 3.52
CA LEU A 75 3.22 14.07 4.75
C LEU A 75 3.51 15.56 4.59
N PRO A 76 3.08 16.41 5.55
CA PRO A 76 3.32 17.85 5.49
C PRO A 76 4.79 18.23 5.67
N ARG A 77 5.65 17.26 6.02
CA ARG A 77 7.07 17.48 6.28
C ARG A 77 7.91 16.99 5.11
N THR A 78 8.86 17.82 4.71
CA THR A 78 9.90 17.50 3.73
C THR A 78 11.04 16.74 4.41
N TRP A 79 11.50 15.66 3.80
CA TRP A 79 12.53 14.77 4.33
C TRP A 79 13.79 14.84 3.47
N HIS A 80 14.96 14.97 4.11
CA HIS A 80 16.23 14.89 3.40
C HIS A 80 16.50 13.45 2.96
N ILE A 81 17.07 13.26 1.77
CA ILE A 81 17.33 11.96 1.13
C ILE A 81 18.30 11.10 1.94
N SER A 82 19.22 11.72 2.69
CA SER A 82 20.10 11.02 3.63
C SER A 82 19.34 10.37 4.79
N ASN A 83 18.14 10.87 5.10
CA ASN A 83 17.24 10.29 6.08
C ASN A 83 16.23 9.32 5.43
N LEU A 84 16.45 8.89 4.18
CA LEU A 84 15.61 7.93 3.47
C LEU A 84 16.47 6.75 3.02
N GLN A 85 15.94 5.54 3.20
CA GLN A 85 16.55 4.33 2.67
C GLN A 85 15.65 3.74 1.58
N LYS A 86 16.21 3.55 0.39
CA LYS A 86 15.50 2.87 -0.71
C LYS A 86 15.37 1.39 -0.37
N PHE A 87 14.16 0.87 -0.48
CA PHE A 87 13.88 -0.56 -0.38
C PHE A 87 13.48 -1.07 -1.76
N TYR A 88 14.17 -2.10 -2.23
CA TYR A 88 13.78 -2.87 -3.40
C TYR A 88 13.22 -4.19 -2.88
N ALA A 89 11.95 -4.45 -3.18
CA ALA A 89 11.26 -5.70 -2.87
C ALA A 89 11.25 -6.59 -4.11
#